data_AF-A0A5D2C0P2-F1
#
_entry.id   AF-A0A5D2C0P2-F1
#
_cell.length_a   1.000
_cell.length_b   1.000
_cell.length_c   1.000
_cell.angle_alpha   90.00
_cell.angle_beta   90.00
_cell.angle_gamma   90.00
#
_symmetry.space_group_name_H-M   'P 1'
#
loop_
_entity.id
_entity.type
_entity.pdbx_description
1 polymer ?
#
loop_
_entity_poly.entity_id
_entity_poly.type
_entity_poly.pdbx_seq_one_letter_code
_entity_poly.pdbx_strand_id
1 'polypeptide(L)'
;MTFYYRPTVTEAFAFVQYIMSKANFGWLIQLVHRWSASMMVLMMILHVFHVYLTGVFKKPRELTWVTGVVLVVLIVSFGVIGYSGPSPT
;
A
#
# COMPACT_ATOMS: atom_id res chain seq x y z
N MET A 1 -10.45 -0.90 3.75
CA MET A 1 -11.07 -1.56 4.94
C MET A 1 -11.65 -0.55 5.94
N THR A 2 -11.96 0.68 5.53
CA THR A 2 -12.30 1.79 6.45
C THR A 2 -13.75 1.80 6.93
N PHE A 3 -14.67 1.15 6.21
CA PHE A 3 -16.10 1.15 6.53
C PHE A 3 -16.46 0.55 7.90
N TYR A 4 -15.56 -0.25 8.48
CA TYR A 4 -15.77 -0.91 9.77
C TYR A 4 -14.61 -0.66 10.76
N TYR A 5 -13.64 0.19 10.39
CA TYR A 5 -12.44 0.45 11.21
C TYR A 5 -12.76 1.42 12.35
N ARG A 6 -12.68 0.95 13.60
CA ARG A 6 -12.74 1.77 14.82
C ARG A 6 -11.32 1.94 15.37
N PRO A 7 -10.75 3.17 15.41
CA PRO A 7 -9.36 3.39 15.81
C PRO A 7 -9.20 3.39 17.34
N THR A 8 -9.60 2.31 18.01
CA THR A 8 -9.38 2.08 19.44
C THR A 8 -8.63 0.77 19.62
N VAL A 9 -7.58 0.75 20.45
CA VAL A 9 -6.65 -0.39 20.62
C VAL A 9 -7.37 -1.70 20.98
N THR A 10 -8.43 -1.65 21.77
CA THR A 10 -9.22 -2.82 22.18
C THR A 10 -10.13 -3.36 21.06
N GLU A 11 -10.66 -2.47 20.22
CA GLU A 11 -11.61 -2.81 19.15
C GLU A 11 -10.92 -3.20 17.84
N ALA A 12 -9.65 -2.82 17.66
CA ALA A 12 -8.91 -3.08 16.43
C ALA A 12 -8.70 -4.59 16.17
N PHE A 13 -8.48 -5.38 17.22
CA PHE A 13 -8.35 -6.84 17.10
C PHE A 13 -9.70 -7.53 16.83
N ALA A 14 -10.75 -7.12 17.57
CA ALA A 14 -12.11 -7.60 17.36
C ALA A 14 -12.61 -7.30 15.94
N PHE A 15 -12.20 -6.15 15.39
CA PHE A 15 -12.52 -5.74 14.04
C PHE A 15 -11.90 -6.64 12.95
N VAL A 16 -10.63 -7.04 13.11
CA VAL A 16 -9.99 -7.99 12.18
C VAL A 16 -10.72 -9.34 12.21
N GLN A 17 -11.06 -9.84 13.40
CA GLN A 17 -11.82 -11.10 13.52
C GLN A 17 -13.22 -11.00 12.92
N TYR A 18 -13.90 -9.86 13.06
CA TYR A 18 -15.19 -9.63 12.42
C TYR A 18 -15.10 -9.68 10.88
N ILE A 19 -14.09 -9.05 10.27
CA ILE A 19 -13.89 -9.12 8.82
C ILE A 19 -13.59 -10.56 8.37
N MET A 20 -12.78 -11.31 9.12
CA MET A 20 -12.40 -12.66 8.72
C MET A 20 -13.54 -13.68 8.90
N SER A 21 -14.39 -13.51 9.91
CA SER A 21 -15.40 -14.51 10.29
C SER A 21 -16.83 -14.15 9.88
N LYS A 22 -17.22 -12.88 9.94
CA LYS A 22 -18.63 -12.45 9.82
C LYS A 22 -18.92 -11.72 8.51
N ALA A 23 -17.93 -11.07 7.90
CA ALA A 23 -18.11 -10.35 6.64
C ALA A 23 -18.03 -11.31 5.44
N ASN A 24 -19.08 -11.36 4.62
CA ASN A 24 -19.06 -12.07 3.35
C ASN A 24 -17.90 -11.56 2.47
N PHE A 25 -17.03 -12.47 2.02
CA PHE A 25 -15.79 -12.17 1.29
C PHE A 25 -14.79 -11.24 2.00
N GLY A 26 -14.94 -10.99 3.31
CA GLY A 26 -14.02 -10.12 4.05
C GLY A 26 -12.58 -10.65 4.09
N TRP A 27 -12.43 -11.97 4.18
CA TRP A 27 -11.14 -12.67 4.09
C TRP A 27 -10.47 -12.44 2.72
N LEU A 28 -11.24 -12.44 1.62
CA LEU A 28 -10.73 -12.25 0.27
C LEU A 28 -10.21 -10.82 0.10
N ILE A 29 -10.97 -9.82 0.60
CA ILE A 29 -10.57 -8.42 0.54
C ILE A 29 -9.28 -8.17 1.34
N GLN A 30 -9.13 -8.81 2.51
CA GLN A 30 -7.90 -8.74 3.30
C GLN A 30 -6.70 -9.35 2.58
N LEU A 31 -6.88 -10.54 1.99
CA LEU A 31 -5.84 -11.22 1.25
C LEU A 31 -5.42 -10.38 0.04
N VAL A 32 -6.38 -9.98 -0.81
CA VAL A 32 -6.12 -9.15 -1.98
C VAL A 32 -5.41 -7.86 -1.59
N HIS A 33 -5.87 -7.15 -0.56
CA HIS A 33 -5.22 -5.89 -0.14
C HIS A 33 -3.76 -6.11 0.30
N ARG A 34 -3.47 -7.19 1.04
CA ARG A 34 -2.11 -7.53 1.47
C ARG A 34 -1.21 -7.89 0.27
N TRP A 35 -1.69 -8.73 -0.64
CA TRP A 35 -0.94 -9.12 -1.84
C TRP A 35 -0.78 -7.95 -2.82
N SER A 36 -1.82 -7.14 -3.01
CA SER A 36 -1.78 -5.94 -3.85
C SER A 36 -0.79 -4.90 -3.33
N ALA A 37 -0.65 -4.74 -2.01
CA ALA A 37 0.38 -3.86 -1.44
C ALA A 37 1.80 -4.32 -1.83
N SER A 38 2.10 -5.63 -1.75
CA SER A 38 3.38 -6.18 -2.18
C SER A 38 3.61 -6.05 -3.68
N MET A 39 2.59 -6.36 -4.50
CA MET A 39 2.65 -6.22 -5.96
C MET A 39 2.84 -4.77 -6.40
N MET A 40 2.22 -3.80 -5.69
CA MET A 40 2.37 -2.37 -5.97
C MET A 40 3.84 -1.92 -5.82
N VAL A 41 4.50 -2.35 -4.75
CA VAL A 41 5.93 -2.04 -4.53
C VAL A 41 6.80 -2.70 -5.61
N LEU A 42 6.54 -3.96 -5.96
CA LEU A 42 7.26 -4.66 -7.01
C LEU A 42 7.12 -3.96 -8.38
N MET A 43 5.89 -3.63 -8.77
CA MET A 43 5.62 -2.93 -10.04
C MET A 43 6.21 -1.53 -10.06
N MET A 44 6.26 -0.84 -8.92
CA MET A 44 6.92 0.45 -8.81
C MET A 44 8.42 0.36 -9.08
N ILE A 45 9.11 -0.66 -8.53
CA ILE A 45 10.53 -0.91 -8.81
C ILE A 45 10.74 -1.18 -10.31
N LEU A 46 9.92 -2.05 -10.90
CA LEU A 46 9.98 -2.35 -12.33
C LEU A 46 9.72 -1.11 -13.20
N HIS A 47 8.78 -0.26 -12.81
CA HIS A 47 8.47 0.97 -13.52
C HIS A 47 9.63 1.96 -13.49
N VAL A 48 10.25 2.17 -12.33
CA VAL A 48 11.44 3.04 -12.19
C VAL A 48 12.60 2.48 -13.02
N PHE A 49 12.82 1.17 -12.98
CA PHE A 49 13.84 0.50 -13.79
C PHE A 49 13.61 0.71 -15.29
N HIS A 50 12.36 0.54 -15.75
CA HIS A 50 11.99 0.76 -17.15
C HIS A 50 12.21 2.22 -17.59
N VAL A 51 11.79 3.19 -16.79
CA VAL A 51 11.98 4.63 -17.09
C VAL A 51 13.47 4.99 -17.14
N TYR A 52 14.27 4.40 -16.26
CA TYR A 52 15.71 4.60 -16.24
C TYR A 52 16.38 4.01 -17.48
N LEU A 53 16.08 2.75 -17.83
CA LEU A 53 16.64 2.07 -19.01
C LEU A 53 16.24 2.74 -20.32
N THR A 54 14.99 3.18 -20.44
CA THR A 54 14.48 3.83 -21.66
C THR A 54 14.93 5.29 -21.79
N GLY A 55 15.57 5.86 -20.75
CA GLY A 55 16.06 7.24 -20.77
C GLY A 55 14.96 8.30 -20.91
N VAL A 56 13.70 7.90 -20.69
CA VAL A 56 12.49 8.71 -20.94
C VAL A 56 12.39 9.91 -20.00
N PHE A 57 13.15 9.90 -18.90
CA PHE A 57 13.28 10.99 -17.92
C PHE A 57 13.98 12.25 -18.44
N LYS A 58 14.64 12.19 -19.61
CA LYS A 58 15.28 13.35 -20.25
C LYS A 58 14.25 14.37 -20.75
N LYS A 59 14.67 15.61 -21.03
CA LYS A 59 13.82 16.67 -21.62
C LYS A 59 12.90 16.12 -22.71
N PRO A 60 11.61 16.52 -22.75
CA PRO A 60 10.92 17.50 -21.91
C PRO A 60 10.26 16.93 -20.62
N ARG A 61 10.51 15.66 -20.26
CA ARG A 61 9.75 14.93 -19.22
C ARG A 61 10.38 14.94 -17.82
N GLU A 62 11.25 15.90 -17.55
CA GLU A 62 11.96 16.03 -16.28
C GLU A 62 11.01 16.25 -15.10
N LEU A 63 9.93 17.03 -15.29
CA LEU A 63 8.91 17.25 -14.25
C LEU A 63 8.14 15.97 -13.90
N THR A 64 7.83 15.14 -14.89
CA THR A 64 7.18 13.84 -14.66
C THR A 64 8.08 12.88 -13.90
N TRP A 65 9.39 12.96 -14.12
CA TRP A 65 10.35 12.19 -13.35
C TRP A 65 10.38 12.62 -11.89
N VAL A 66 10.45 13.93 -11.62
CA VAL A 66 10.43 14.47 -10.25
C VAL A 66 9.14 14.08 -9.51
N THR A 67 7.97 14.20 -10.15
CA THR A 67 6.71 13.75 -9.53
C THR A 67 6.69 12.24 -9.29
N GLY A 68 7.28 11.45 -10.19
CA GLY A 68 7.47 10.01 -10.00
C GLY A 68 8.31 9.68 -8.76
N VAL A 69 9.43 10.38 -8.54
CA VAL A 69 10.28 10.19 -7.36
C VAL A 69 9.53 10.56 -6.07
N VAL A 70 8.77 11.66 -6.07
CA VAL A 70 7.93 12.05 -4.92
C VAL A 70 6.88 10.97 -4.61
N LEU A 71 6.24 10.41 -5.64
CA LEU A 71 5.27 9.32 -5.48
C LEU A 71 5.90 8.06 -4.88
N VAL A 72 7.12 7.70 -5.29
CA VAL A 72 7.86 6.57 -4.70
C VAL A 72 8.04 6.75 -3.19
N VAL A 73 8.45 7.95 -2.75
CA VAL A 73 8.63 8.26 -1.32
C VAL A 73 7.31 8.16 -0.56
N LEU A 74 6.22 8.67 -1.13
CA LEU A 74 4.89 8.57 -0.52
C LEU A 74 4.43 7.12 -0.38
N ILE A 75 4.62 6.30 -1.41
CA ILE A 75 4.23 4.88 -1.42
C ILE A 75 4.99 4.09 -0.36
N VAL A 76 6.31 4.33 -0.22
CA VAL A 76 7.11 3.73 0.86
C VAL A 76 6.61 4.18 2.24
N SER A 77 6.29 5.47 2.39
CA SER A 77 5.74 6.01 3.64
C SER A 77 4.41 5.36 4.03
N PHE A 78 3.50 5.15 3.07
CA PHE A 78 2.25 4.40 3.30
C PHE A 78 2.51 2.94 3.70
N GLY A 79 3.52 2.30 3.13
CA GLY A 79 3.94 0.94 3.51
C GLY A 79 4.40 0.85 4.96
N VAL A 80 5.22 1.80 5.42
CA VAL A 80 5.70 1.86 6.82
C VAL A 80 4.54 2.06 7.79
N ILE A 81 3.68 3.05 7.51
CA ILE A 81 2.51 3.36 8.36
C ILE A 81 1.55 2.16 8.43
N GLY A 82 1.32 1.47 7.31
CA GLY A 82 0.45 0.30 7.25
C GLY A 82 1.00 -0.91 7.99
N TYR A 83 2.32 -1.11 8.02
CA TYR A 83 2.97 -2.20 8.78
C TYR A 83 2.86 -2.00 10.29
N SER A 84 2.85 -0.74 10.77
CA SER A 84 2.74 -0.38 12.18
C SER A 84 1.31 -0.46 12.76
N GLY A 85 0.31 -0.91 11.99
CA GLY A 85 -1.05 -1.14 12.49
C GLY A 85 -1.17 -2.39 13.38
N PRO A 86 -2.22 -2.44 14.21
CA PRO A 86 -2.13 -2.59 15.67
C PRO A 86 -1.34 -3.85 16.10
N SER A 87 -0.19 -3.63 16.72
CA SER A 87 0.56 -4.65 17.46
C SER A 87 -0.06 -4.87 18.85
N PRO A 88 -0.30 -6.12 19.30
CA PRO A 88 -0.67 -6.38 20.67
C PRO A 88 0.60 -6.34 21.53
N THR A 89 0.85 -5.21 22.19
CA THR A 89 1.74 -5.14 23.35
C THR A 89 0.98 -4.48 24.48
#